data_AF-C0XQE5-F1
#
_entry.id   AF-C0XQE5-F1
#
_cell.length_a   1.000
_cell.length_b   1.000
_cell.length_c   1.000
_cell.angle_alpha   90.00
_cell.angle_beta   90.00
_cell.angle_gamma   90.00
#
_symmetry.space_group_name_H-M   'P 1'
#
loop_
_entity.id
_entity.type
_entity.pdbx_description
1 polymer ?
#
loop_
_entity_poly.entity_id
_entity_poly.type
_entity_poly.pdbx_seq_one_letter_code
_entity_poly.pdbx_strand_id
1 'polypeptide(L)' 'MPRKSYTEEFKRDAVAMYEDTDGVSLNSVAHDFGVNRGSLAAWVKRYGTGKKA' A
#
# COMPACT_ATOMS: atom_id res chain seq x y z
N MET A 1 6.95 -9.35 21.51
CA MET A 1 5.90 -9.57 20.48
C MET A 1 6.59 -9.65 19.12
N PRO A 2 6.40 -10.71 18.33
CA PRO A 2 6.96 -10.75 16.99
C PRO A 2 6.32 -9.61 16.20
N ARG A 3 7.13 -8.65 15.76
CA ARG A 3 6.68 -7.61 14.83
C ARG A 3 6.23 -8.37 13.58
N LYS A 4 4.93 -8.39 13.28
CA LYS A 4 4.43 -8.81 11.96
C LYS A 4 5.05 -7.86 10.93
N SER A 5 6.23 -8.23 10.44
CA SER A 5 6.93 -7.52 9.39
C SER A 5 6.28 -7.94 8.08
N TYR A 6 5.48 -7.05 7.50
CA TYR A 6 5.12 -7.18 6.09
C TYR A 6 6.40 -7.25 5.27
N THR A 7 6.49 -8.24 4.38
CA THR A 7 7.66 -8.37 3.51
C THR A 7 7.72 -7.17 2.56
N GLU A 8 8.92 -6.88 2.06
CA GLU A 8 9.09 -5.76 1.12
C GLU A 8 8.32 -6.02 -0.19
N GLU A 9 8.20 -7.29 -0.63
CA GLU A 9 7.38 -7.61 -1.80
C GLU A 9 5.92 -7.25 -1.56
N PHE A 10 5.37 -7.63 -0.40
CA PHE A 10 3.97 -7.35 -0.05
C PHE A 10 3.67 -5.84 -0.03
N LYS A 11 4.59 -5.03 0.53
CA LYS A 11 4.42 -3.58 0.56
C LYS A 11 4.43 -2.98 -0.84
N ARG A 12 5.33 -3.47 -1.72
CA ARG A 12 5.43 -2.99 -3.11
C ARG A 12 4.22 -3.41 -3.92
N ASP A 13 3.72 -4.62 -3.72
CA ASP A 13 2.51 -5.11 -4.40
C ASP A 13 1.29 -4.27 -4.04
N ALA A 14 1.11 -3.96 -2.74
CA ALA A 14 0.02 -3.09 -2.29
C ALA A 14 0.12 -1.65 -2.85
N VAL A 15 1.34 -1.12 -2.97
CA VAL A 15 1.57 0.19 -3.58
C VAL A 15 1.33 0.15 -5.09
N ALA A 16 1.79 -0.90 -5.77
CA ALA A 16 1.60 -1.09 -7.20
C ALA A 16 0.11 -1.20 -7.55
N MET A 17 -0.67 -1.98 -6.79
CA MET A 17 -2.12 -2.07 -6.99
C MET A 17 -2.80 -0.70 -6.85
N TYR A 18 -2.40 0.09 -5.84
CA TYR A 18 -2.94 1.44 -5.64
C TYR A 18 -2.57 2.40 -6.78
N GLU A 19 -1.36 2.31 -7.33
CA GLU A 19 -0.92 3.15 -8.45
C GLU A 19 -1.51 2.69 -9.80
N ASP A 20 -1.67 1.38 -10.00
CA ASP A 20 -2.14 0.78 -11.26
C ASP A 20 -3.65 0.91 -11.44
N THR A 21 -4.41 0.85 -10.34
CA THR A 21 -5.88 0.95 -10.40
C THR A 21 -6.31 2.40 -10.26
N ASP A 22 -6.78 3.03 -11.34
CA ASP A 22 -7.34 4.38 -11.27
C ASP A 22 -8.72 4.38 -10.58
N GLY A 23 -8.98 5.35 -9.71
CA GLY A 23 -10.24 5.44 -8.95
C GLY A 23 -10.38 4.60 -7.67
N VAL A 24 -9.42 3.74 -7.30
CA VAL A 24 -9.44 3.09 -5.97
C VAL A 24 -8.91 4.02 -4.89
N SER A 25 -9.60 4.01 -3.75
CA SER A 25 -9.14 4.72 -2.56
C SER A 25 -8.07 3.92 -1.83
N LEU A 26 -7.15 4.60 -1.15
CA LEU A 26 -6.19 3.95 -0.22
C LEU A 26 -6.90 3.07 0.80
N ASN A 27 -8.14 3.40 1.18
CA ASN A 27 -8.89 2.63 2.16
C ASN A 27 -9.38 1.29 1.58
N SER A 28 -9.80 1.28 0.32
CA SER A 28 -10.22 0.07 -0.39
C SER A 28 -9.05 -0.90 -0.54
N VAL A 29 -7.92 -0.42 -1.04
CA VAL A 29 -6.71 -1.24 -1.18
C VAL A 29 -6.23 -1.74 0.18
N ALA A 30 -6.23 -0.88 1.20
CA ALA A 30 -5.85 -1.30 2.54
C ALA A 30 -6.79 -2.40 3.10
N HIS A 31 -8.09 -2.29 2.86
CA HIS A 31 -9.07 -3.29 3.26
C HIS A 31 -8.83 -4.63 2.54
N ASP A 32 -8.60 -4.60 1.22
CA ASP A 32 -8.40 -5.81 0.40
C ASP A 32 -7.11 -6.54 0.78
N PHE A 33 -6.05 -5.80 1.11
CA PHE A 33 -4.80 -6.36 1.62
C PHE A 33 -4.82 -6.68 3.12
N GLY A 34 -5.91 -6.35 3.84
CA GLY A 34 -6.03 -6.55 5.29
C GLY A 34 -5.04 -5.71 6.10
N VAL A 35 -4.62 -4.57 5.58
CA VAL A 35 -3.69 -3.64 6.25
C VAL A 35 -4.37 -2.37 6.70
N ASN A 36 -3.72 -1.63 7.60
CA ASN A 36 -4.22 -0.31 8.00
C ASN A 36 -3.90 0.71 6.90
N ARG A 37 -4.87 1.58 6.58
CA ARG A 37 -4.70 2.75 5.67
C ARG A 37 -3.44 3.55 5.99
N GLY A 38 -3.11 3.75 7.26
CA GLY A 38 -1.91 4.49 7.68
C GLY A 38 -0.61 3.80 7.28
N SER A 39 -0.57 2.46 7.35
CA SER A 39 0.58 1.67 6.91
C SER A 39 0.72 1.74 5.38
N LEU A 40 -0.39 1.59 4.65
CA LEU A 40 -0.38 1.69 3.20
C LEU A 40 0.05 3.09 2.73
N ALA A 41 -0.44 4.17 3.36
CA ALA A 41 -0.03 5.53 3.05
C ALA A 41 1.48 5.75 3.27
N ALA A 42 2.05 5.18 4.34
CA ALA A 42 3.49 5.22 4.57
C ALA A 42 4.27 4.45 3.50
N TRP A 43 3.73 3.34 2.99
CA TRP A 43 4.34 2.58 1.91
C TRP A 43 4.22 3.30 0.58
N VAL A 44 3.07 3.88 0.24
CA VAL A 44 2.90 4.70 -0.97
C VAL A 44 3.86 5.87 -0.94
N LYS A 45 4.07 6.52 0.21
CA LYS A 45 5.08 7.58 0.33
C LYS A 45 6.52 7.08 0.16
N ARG A 46 6.81 5.83 0.53
CA ARG A 46 8.17 5.26 0.54
C ARG A 46 8.55 4.55 -0.77
N TYR A 47 7.59 3.87 -1.40
CA TYR A 47 7.76 3.04 -2.59
C TYR A 47 6.94 3.54 -3.78
N GLY A 48 6.01 4.46 -3.58
CA GLY A 48 5.22 5.04 -4.67
C GLY A 48 6.12 5.77 -5.64
N THR A 49 5.80 5.63 -6.90
CA THR A 49 6.59 6.14 -8.03
C THR A 49 6.18 7.56 -8.42
N GLY A 50 5.17 8.14 -7.76
CA GLY A 50 4.64 9.46 -8.08
C GLY A 50 3.76 9.46 -9.33
N LYS A 51 3.34 8.29 -9.82
CA LYS A 51 2.43 8.15 -10.97
C LYS A 51 1.07 8.81 -10.74
N LYS A 52 0.64 8.91 -9.48
CA LYS A 52 -0.50 9.71 -9.03
C LYS A 52 0.01 10.87 -8.17
N ALA A 53 0.62 11.86 -8.81
CA ALA A 53 0.91 13.17 -8.22
C ALA A 53 -0.31 14.09 -8.39
#